data_AF-A0A954NRU6-F1
#
_entry.id   AF-A0A954NRU6-F1
#
_cell.length_a   1.000
_cell.length_b   1.000
_cell.length_c   1.000
_cell.angle_alpha   90.00
_cell.angle_beta   90.00
_cell.angle_gamma   90.00
#
_symmetry.space_group_name_H-M   'P 1'
#
loop_
_entity.id
_entity.type
_entity.pdbx_description
1 polymer ?
#
loop_
_entity_poly.entity_id
_entity_poly.type
_entity_poly.pdbx_seq_one_letter_code
_entity_poly.pdbx_strand_id
1 'polypeptide(L)'
;MLVAARSSGIAAVVAHSGSKPRGLLQPDIHRPLLLIVGDEDNESAAIQADAAQYLADGHDVQLITVPGLAHEWSVRNNSLLWEFLSEH
;
A
#
# COMPACT_ATOMS: atom_id res chain seq x y z
N MET A 1 -2.95 11.64 -1.00
CA MET A 1 -1.87 12.34 -1.73
C MET A 1 -1.33 11.38 -2.77
N LEU A 2 -1.29 11.77 -4.04
CA LEU A 2 -1.12 10.82 -5.13
C LEU A 2 0.36 10.63 -5.51
N VAL A 3 1.01 9.63 -4.90
CA VAL A 3 2.40 9.27 -5.21
C VAL A 3 2.57 8.89 -6.67
N ALA A 4 1.60 8.15 -7.22
CA ALA A 4 1.59 7.71 -8.62
C ALA A 4 1.64 8.86 -9.65
N ALA A 5 1.40 10.12 -9.25
CA ALA A 5 1.36 11.24 -10.20
C ALA A 5 2.54 12.21 -10.14
N ARG A 6 3.36 12.27 -9.08
CA ARG A 6 4.08 13.55 -8.83
C ARG A 6 5.48 13.60 -8.23
N SER A 7 6.23 12.54 -7.90
CA SER A 7 7.57 12.79 -7.36
C SER A 7 8.62 11.70 -7.55
N SER A 8 9.74 12.08 -8.18
CA SER A 8 10.98 11.31 -8.21
C SER A 8 11.73 11.27 -6.87
N GLY A 9 11.28 12.04 -5.87
CA GLY A 9 11.89 12.12 -4.54
C GLY A 9 11.21 11.29 -3.45
N ILE A 10 10.21 10.48 -3.78
CA ILE A 10 9.57 9.58 -2.80
C ILE A 10 10.38 8.29 -2.72
N ALA A 11 10.91 7.99 -1.54
CA ALA A 11 11.71 6.79 -1.30
C ALA A 11 10.83 5.53 -1.20
N ALA A 12 9.74 5.59 -0.43
CA ALA A 12 8.79 4.51 -0.23
C ALA A 12 7.38 5.05 0.08
N VAL A 13 6.36 4.17 0.01
CA VAL A 13 4.95 4.53 0.25
C VAL A 13 4.31 3.54 1.21
N VAL A 14 3.51 4.06 2.14
CA VAL A 14 2.59 3.28 2.94
C VAL A 14 1.16 3.72 2.64
N ALA A 15 0.26 2.78 2.38
CA ALA A 15 -1.17 3.02 2.27
C ALA A 15 -1.94 2.10 3.24
N HIS A 16 -2.76 2.70 4.12
CA HIS A 16 -3.63 1.97 5.03
C HIS A 16 -5.08 2.13 4.57
N SER A 17 -5.77 1.01 4.34
CA SER A 17 -7.16 0.96 3.85
C SER A 17 -7.42 1.85 2.63
N GLY A 18 -6.40 2.02 1.77
CA GLY A 18 -6.47 2.86 0.58
C GLY A 18 -6.22 2.04 -0.68
N SER A 19 -7.21 2.01 -1.58
CA SER A 19 -7.11 1.38 -2.90
C SER A 19 -6.50 2.32 -3.95
N LYS A 20 -6.04 1.74 -5.06
CA LYS A 20 -5.46 2.46 -6.18
C LYS A 20 -6.51 3.35 -6.84
N PRO A 21 -6.22 4.66 -7.03
CA PRO A 21 -7.15 5.53 -7.74
C PRO A 21 -7.25 5.15 -9.23
N ARG A 22 -8.46 5.20 -9.76
CA ARG A 22 -8.74 4.84 -11.16
C ARG A 22 -8.13 5.84 -12.14
N GLY A 23 -7.72 5.34 -13.31
CA GLY A 23 -7.31 6.18 -14.44
C GLY A 23 -5.92 6.80 -14.32
N LEU A 24 -5.09 6.34 -13.38
CA LEU A 24 -3.70 6.74 -13.29
C LEU A 24 -2.83 5.88 -14.18
N LEU A 25 -2.00 6.55 -14.99
CA LEU A 25 -0.92 5.90 -15.72
C LEU A 25 0.04 5.27 -14.71
N GLN A 26 0.52 4.06 -15.02
CA GLN A 26 1.58 3.44 -14.23
C GLN A 26 2.81 4.35 -14.29
N PRO A 27 3.36 4.79 -13.16
CA PRO A 27 4.61 5.53 -13.17
C PRO A 27 5.74 4.60 -13.61
N ASP A 28 6.66 5.09 -14.45
CA ASP A 28 7.90 4.38 -14.87
C ASP A 28 8.86 4.08 -13.70
N ILE A 29 8.52 4.49 -12.48
CA ILE A 29 9.37 4.35 -11.30
C ILE A 29 8.68 3.42 -10.29
N HIS A 30 9.26 2.24 -10.13
CA HIS A 30 8.89 1.29 -9.08
C HIS A 30 9.45 1.78 -7.74
N ARG A 31 8.56 2.02 -6.77
CA ARG A 31 8.91 2.33 -5.39
C ARG A 31 8.46 1.19 -4.49
N PRO A 32 9.17 0.93 -3.38
CA PRO A 32 8.66 0.06 -2.33
C PRO A 32 7.29 0.55 -1.85
N LEU A 33 6.33 -0.38 -1.79
CA LEU A 33 4.97 -0.15 -1.35
C LEU A 33 4.67 -1.05 -0.16
N LEU A 34 4.15 -0.48 0.92
CA LEU A 34 3.53 -1.21 2.01
C LEU A 34 2.03 -0.91 2.02
N LEU A 35 1.22 -1.95 1.80
CA LEU A 35 -0.23 -1.88 1.85
C LEU A 35 -0.72 -2.57 3.12
N ILE A 36 -1.57 -1.90 3.89
CA ILE A 36 -2.16 -2.44 5.12
C ILE A 36 -3.67 -2.37 5.01
N VAL A 37 -4.36 -3.47 5.26
CA VAL A 37 -5.83 -3.49 5.24
C VAL A 37 -6.37 -4.49 6.24
N GLY A 38 -7.53 -4.19 6.83
CA GLY A 38 -8.30 -5.17 7.60
C GLY A 38 -8.90 -6.27 6.73
N ASP A 39 -9.07 -7.49 7.25
CA ASP A 39 -9.78 -8.55 6.52
C ASP A 39 -11.31 -8.35 6.52
N GLU A 40 -11.84 -7.62 7.50
CA GLU A 40 -13.26 -7.22 7.58
C GLU A 40 -13.52 -5.83 6.95
N ASP A 41 -12.49 -5.18 6.40
CA ASP A 41 -12.64 -3.96 5.62
C ASP A 41 -13.33 -4.27 4.28
N ASN A 42 -14.35 -3.50 3.90
CA ASN A 42 -15.05 -3.66 2.62
C ASN A 42 -14.11 -3.49 1.41
N GLU A 43 -13.00 -2.76 1.58
CA GLU A 43 -11.99 -2.54 0.54
C GLU A 43 -10.90 -3.63 0.50
N SER A 44 -10.94 -4.63 1.40
CA SER A 44 -9.89 -5.66 1.53
C SER A 44 -9.61 -6.39 0.21
N ALA A 45 -10.67 -6.83 -0.48
CA ALA A 45 -10.55 -7.51 -1.76
C ALA A 45 -9.97 -6.60 -2.86
N ALA A 46 -10.34 -5.32 -2.89
CA ALA A 46 -9.82 -4.36 -3.86
C ALA A 46 -8.32 -4.10 -3.63
N ILE A 47 -7.91 -3.94 -2.37
CA ILE A 47 -6.51 -3.68 -2.00
C ILE A 47 -5.64 -4.92 -2.26
N GLN A 48 -6.15 -6.13 -2.03
CA GLN A 48 -5.48 -7.37 -2.43
C GLN A 48 -5.27 -7.46 -3.95
N ALA A 49 -6.29 -7.10 -4.73
CA ALA A 49 -6.18 -7.06 -6.19
C ALA A 49 -5.18 -5.99 -6.66
N ASP A 50 -5.16 -4.82 -6.02
CA ASP A 50 -4.18 -3.77 -6.30
C ASP A 50 -2.75 -4.26 -5.98
N ALA A 51 -2.54 -4.92 -4.84
CA ALA A 51 -1.26 -5.49 -4.46
C ALA A 51 -0.75 -6.50 -5.50
N ALA A 52 -1.62 -7.40 -5.96
CA ALA A 52 -1.30 -8.37 -7.00
C ALA A 52 -0.97 -7.69 -8.33
N GLN A 53 -1.70 -6.64 -8.69
CA GLN A 53 -1.42 -5.86 -9.90
C GLN A 53 -0.07 -5.16 -9.82
N TYR A 54 0.24 -4.47 -8.71
CA TYR A 54 1.53 -3.82 -8.53
C TYR A 54 2.69 -4.81 -8.59
N LEU A 55 2.55 -6.00 -8.00
CA LEU A 55 3.55 -7.05 -8.08
C LEU A 55 3.75 -7.54 -9.53
N ALA A 56 2.67 -7.75 -10.28
CA ALA A 56 2.71 -8.13 -11.69
C ALA A 56 3.35 -7.04 -12.57
N ASP A 57 3.20 -5.77 -12.18
CA ASP A 57 3.80 -4.60 -12.82
C ASP A 57 5.28 -4.40 -12.43
N GLY A 58 5.86 -5.26 -11.58
CA GLY A 58 7.28 -5.21 -11.18
C GLY A 58 7.59 -4.29 -10.00
N HIS A 59 6.58 -3.84 -9.25
CA HIS A 59 6.80 -3.09 -8.02
C HIS A 59 7.23 -4.01 -6.87
N ASP A 60 8.06 -3.48 -5.98
CA ASP A 60 8.31 -4.08 -4.66
C ASP A 60 7.12 -3.77 -3.75
N VAL A 61 6.32 -4.79 -3.42
CA VAL A 61 5.07 -4.64 -2.67
C VAL A 61 5.01 -5.61 -1.51
N GLN A 62 4.75 -5.06 -0.33
CA GLN A 62 4.39 -5.79 0.88
C GLN A 62 2.91 -5.54 1.19
N LEU A 63 2.16 -6.61 1.44
CA LEU A 63 0.75 -6.54 1.85
C LEU A 63 0.58 -7.16 3.23
N ILE A 64 0.01 -6.39 4.15
CA ILE A 64 -0.41 -6.85 5.48
C ILE A 64 -1.93 -6.85 5.53
N THR A 65 -2.51 -8.05 5.65
CA THR A 65 -3.93 -8.21 5.98
C THR A 65 -4.06 -8.42 7.49
N VAL A 66 -4.95 -7.68 8.12
CA VAL A 66 -5.04 -7.52 9.57
C VAL A 66 -6.31 -8.24 10.07
N PRO A 67 -6.22 -9.43 10.69
CA PRO A 67 -7.40 -10.21 11.08
C PRO A 67 -8.30 -9.52 12.11
N GLY A 68 -9.61 -9.58 11.88
CA GLY A 68 -10.67 -9.00 12.71
C GLY A 68 -10.69 -7.47 12.70
N LEU A 69 -10.09 -6.83 11.70
CA LEU A 69 -10.06 -5.37 11.59
C LEU A 69 -10.95 -4.94 10.43
N ALA A 70 -11.86 -4.00 10.69
CA ALA A 70 -12.65 -3.33 9.66
C ALA A 70 -11.87 -2.14 9.09
N HIS A 71 -12.58 -1.06 8.70
CA HIS A 71 -11.98 0.17 8.20
C HIS A 71 -11.43 1.05 9.34
N GLU A 72 -10.41 0.54 10.03
CA GLU A 72 -9.82 1.15 11.22
C GLU A 72 -8.30 1.20 11.15
N TRP A 73 -7.67 2.03 11.98
CA TRP A 73 -6.21 2.12 12.05
C TRP A 73 -5.61 0.95 12.84
N SER A 74 -4.67 0.23 12.23
CA SER A 74 -4.00 -0.89 12.88
C SER A 74 -2.83 -0.46 13.78
N VAL A 75 -3.13 -0.04 15.02
CA VAL A 75 -2.10 0.37 16.02
C VAL A 75 -1.03 -0.71 16.21
N ARG A 76 -1.41 -1.99 16.16
CA ARG A 76 -0.50 -3.13 16.33
C ARG A 76 0.59 -3.25 15.26
N ASN A 77 0.38 -2.64 14.09
CA ASN A 77 1.32 -2.66 12.98
C ASN A 77 2.13 -1.36 12.85
N ASN A 78 2.00 -0.42 13.80
CA ASN A 78 2.78 0.83 13.76
C ASN A 78 4.29 0.58 13.72
N SER A 79 4.80 -0.41 14.46
CA SER A 79 6.24 -0.70 14.47
C SER A 79 6.74 -1.17 13.10
N LEU A 80 5.97 -2.03 12.42
CA LEU A 80 6.28 -2.51 11.08
C LEU A 80 6.25 -1.38 10.05
N LEU A 81 5.28 -0.47 10.18
CA LEU A 81 5.22 0.73 9.35
C LEU A 81 6.48 1.59 9.52
N TRP A 82 6.91 1.82 10.77
CA TRP A 82 8.11 2.58 11.06
C TRP A 82 9.38 1.91 10.57
N GLU A 83 9.49 0.59 10.74
CA GLU A 83 10.60 -0.21 10.24
C GLU A 83 10.72 -0.08 8.72
N PHE A 84 9.63 -0.35 7.98
CA PHE A 84 9.58 -0.21 6.53
C PHE A 84 9.99 1.19 6.04
N LEU A 85 9.50 2.24 6.70
CA LEU A 85 9.86 3.62 6.35
C LEU A 85 11.29 4.00 6.74
N SER A 86 11.93 3.31 7.67
CA SER A 86 13.28 3.62 8.13
C SER A 86 14.36 2.94 7.27
N GLU A 87 14.00 1.91 6.51
CA GLU A 87 14.88 1.20 5.56
C GLU A 87 15.03 1.92 4.21
N HIS A 88 14.27 2.98 3.98
CA HIS A 88 14.17 3.70 2.71
C HIS A 88 14.38 5.22 2.88
#